data_AF-A0A7X7I6M1-F1
#
_entry.id   AF-A0A7X7I6M1-F1
#
_cell.length_a   1.000
_cell.length_b   1.000
_cell.length_c   1.000
_cell.angle_alpha   90.00
_cell.angle_beta   90.00
_cell.angle_gamma   90.00
#
_symmetry.space_group_name_H-M   'P 1'
#
loop_
_entity.id
_entity.type
_entity.pdbx_description
1 polymer ?
#
loop_
_entity_poly.entity_id
_entity_poly.type
_entity_poly.pdbx_seq_one_letter_code
_entity_poly.pdbx_strand_id
1 'polypeptide(L)'
;MRLINFTVFLYFISLPVLGASTDSTVQKLSADTNKIVPEKASEINQKQLKTIKINSEPSGATVIVDDSTRGISPVILQLEPGNHQIVLRKKGFYLKRAEFVVDSLSPEELVLTLQQPGSLLIKSEPAGAEVLIDGQNQGVTPILQKQLKPGNYPIKIQLTDYEPIEKEIELKSGASDTLNFVLKHTASYIDSVTAVTSRKKQFEKRLHLGIVGGVFLIFGLVLLGMEIKG
;
A
#
# COMPACT_ATOMS: atom_id res chain seq x y z
N MET A 1 24.07 22.91 1.25
CA MET A 1 24.14 24.19 1.95
C MET A 1 22.72 24.74 2.10
N ARG A 2 22.10 24.60 3.27
CA ARG A 2 20.75 25.12 3.59
C ARG A 2 20.86 25.84 4.92
N LEU A 3 20.49 27.12 4.95
CA LEU A 3 20.49 27.95 6.15
C LEU A 3 19.16 27.80 6.89
N ILE A 4 19.24 27.65 8.21
CA ILE A 4 18.09 27.62 9.13
C ILE A 4 18.24 28.87 10.00
N ASN A 5 17.32 29.82 9.88
CA ASN A 5 17.29 31.00 10.73
C ASN A 5 16.40 30.73 11.94
N PHE A 6 16.98 30.84 13.14
CA PHE A 6 16.29 30.66 14.42
C PHE A 6 16.20 32.04 15.11
N THR A 7 15.00 32.58 15.24
CA THR A 7 14.79 33.90 15.86
C THR A 7 14.67 33.76 17.38
N VAL A 8 15.53 34.46 18.12
CA VAL A 8 15.55 34.49 19.59
C VAL A 8 14.64 35.60 20.10
N PHE A 9 13.78 35.30 21.08
CA PHE A 9 12.93 36.29 21.75
C PHE A 9 13.66 36.91 22.94
N LEU A 10 13.61 38.25 23.05
CA LEU A 10 14.25 39.05 24.09
C LEU A 10 13.41 39.08 25.38
N TYR A 11 14.07 38.84 26.52
CA TYR A 11 13.52 39.06 27.85
C TYR A 11 13.60 40.55 28.20
N PHE A 12 12.50 41.15 28.68
CA PHE A 12 12.51 42.47 29.31
C PHE A 12 12.33 42.34 30.83
N ILE A 13 13.31 42.85 31.57
CA ILE A 13 13.29 42.95 33.04
C ILE A 13 12.64 44.29 33.40
N SER A 14 11.69 44.28 34.33
CA SER A 14 11.11 45.51 34.88
C SER A 14 11.89 45.99 36.11
N LEU A 15 12.02 47.31 36.23
CA LEU A 15 12.52 48.02 37.41
C LEU A 15 11.53 49.15 37.73
N PRO A 16 11.05 49.28 38.97
CA PRO A 16 10.18 50.39 39.36
C PRO A 16 11.03 51.63 39.69
N VAL A 17 10.57 52.81 39.29
CA VAL A 17 11.11 54.10 39.77
C VAL A 17 10.09 54.74 40.67
N LEU A 18 10.54 55.07 41.88
CA LEU A 18 9.77 55.71 42.95
C LEU A 18 10.09 57.23 42.95
N GLY A 19 9.07 58.08 43.02
CA GLY A 19 9.23 59.54 43.10
C GLY A 19 7.90 60.23 43.41
N ALA A 20 7.90 61.23 44.30
CA ALA A 20 6.71 61.82 44.92
C ALA A 20 6.73 63.36 44.90
N SER A 21 5.55 63.99 45.13
CA SER A 21 5.31 65.44 45.43
C SER A 21 5.74 66.44 44.31
N THR A 22 5.18 67.64 44.05
CA THR A 22 4.08 68.53 44.53
C THR A 22 3.94 69.69 43.48
N ASP A 23 2.94 70.56 43.34
CA ASP A 23 1.62 70.84 43.96
C ASP A 23 0.75 71.74 43.00
N SER A 24 -0.51 72.06 43.38
CA SER A 24 -1.37 73.23 43.04
C SER A 24 -1.49 73.81 41.61
N THR A 25 -2.74 73.93 41.11
CA THR A 25 -3.49 75.22 41.01
C THR A 25 -4.82 75.13 40.19
N VAL A 26 -5.96 75.10 40.91
CA VAL A 26 -7.24 75.84 40.73
C VAL A 26 -7.95 76.00 39.35
N GLN A 27 -9.23 75.55 39.32
CA GLN A 27 -10.38 75.92 38.40
C GLN A 27 -10.28 75.52 36.90
N LYS A 28 -11.35 75.10 36.20
CA LYS A 28 -12.78 75.48 36.30
C LYS A 28 -13.71 74.46 35.59
N LEU A 29 -14.87 74.17 36.20
CA LEU A 29 -16.21 74.05 35.58
C LEU A 29 -16.40 73.29 34.24
N SER A 30 -16.87 72.04 34.26
CA SER A 30 -17.82 71.51 33.25
C SER A 30 -18.57 70.22 33.66
N ALA A 31 -19.87 70.22 33.34
CA ALA A 31 -20.82 69.12 33.15
C ALA A 31 -20.66 67.76 33.89
N ASP A 32 -21.55 67.61 34.86
CA ASP A 32 -22.19 66.40 35.40
C ASP A 32 -22.20 65.12 34.51
N THR A 33 -21.50 64.09 35.00
CA THR A 33 -21.88 62.66 35.03
C THR A 33 -22.58 62.03 33.81
N ASN A 34 -21.81 61.74 32.75
CA ASN A 34 -22.16 60.62 31.86
C ASN A 34 -21.67 59.29 32.49
N LYS A 35 -22.54 58.61 33.27
CA LYS A 35 -22.18 57.36 33.97
C LYS A 35 -23.28 56.28 33.92
N ILE A 36 -23.65 55.87 32.70
CA ILE A 36 -24.05 54.48 32.46
C ILE A 36 -23.33 54.01 31.19
N VAL A 37 -22.09 53.55 31.36
CA VAL A 37 -21.51 52.58 30.42
C VAL A 37 -21.99 51.22 30.94
N PRO A 38 -22.96 50.55 30.27
CA PRO A 38 -23.19 49.15 30.55
C PRO A 38 -21.91 48.42 30.14
N GLU A 39 -21.20 47.97 31.17
CA GLU A 39 -20.59 46.65 31.23
C GLU A 39 -20.35 46.03 29.85
N LYS A 40 -19.15 46.32 29.34
CA LYS A 40 -18.37 45.51 28.42
C LYS A 40 -18.91 44.08 28.36
N ALA A 41 -19.85 43.85 27.44
CA ALA A 41 -20.27 42.52 27.08
C ALA A 41 -19.02 41.85 26.56
N SER A 42 -18.42 41.01 27.40
CA SER A 42 -17.46 40.04 26.95
C SER A 42 -18.21 39.24 25.89
N GLU A 43 -17.77 39.37 24.64
CA GLU A 43 -18.07 38.39 23.62
C GLU A 43 -17.47 37.08 24.11
N ILE A 44 -18.24 36.37 24.93
CA ILE A 44 -18.16 34.95 25.13
C ILE A 44 -18.31 34.37 23.73
N ASN A 45 -17.16 34.19 23.10
CA ASN A 45 -16.97 33.48 21.85
C ASN A 45 -17.31 32.02 22.14
N GLN A 46 -18.62 31.76 22.27
CA GLN A 46 -19.17 30.49 22.67
C GLN A 46 -18.84 29.52 21.55
N LYS A 47 -17.84 28.70 21.82
CA LYS A 47 -17.38 27.61 20.97
C LYS A 47 -18.49 26.56 20.92
N GLN A 48 -19.52 26.83 20.09
CA GLN A 48 -20.77 26.07 20.06
C GLN A 48 -20.47 24.62 19.70
N LEU A 49 -20.71 23.72 20.65
CA LEU A 49 -20.55 22.28 20.44
C LEU A 49 -21.45 21.82 19.29
N LYS A 50 -20.85 21.11 18.33
CA LYS A 50 -21.58 20.51 17.22
C LYS A 50 -21.82 19.04 17.49
N THR A 51 -23.07 18.62 17.35
CA THR A 51 -23.47 17.21 17.45
C THR A 51 -23.16 16.51 16.13
N ILE A 52 -22.38 15.43 16.18
CA ILE A 52 -21.96 14.65 15.01
C ILE A 52 -22.11 13.16 15.31
N LYS A 53 -22.75 12.45 14.38
CA LYS A 53 -22.91 11.00 14.40
C LYS A 53 -21.76 10.35 13.63
N ILE A 54 -20.92 9.59 14.32
CA ILE A 54 -19.82 8.84 13.72
C ILE A 54 -20.28 7.41 13.44
N ASN A 55 -20.35 7.07 12.17
CA ASN A 55 -20.63 5.74 11.64
C ASN A 55 -19.34 5.09 11.13
N SER A 56 -19.28 3.76 11.21
CA SER A 56 -18.24 2.99 10.51
C SER A 56 -18.87 1.93 9.64
N GLU A 57 -18.21 1.63 8.52
CA GLU A 57 -18.57 0.53 7.65
C GLU A 57 -17.45 -0.52 7.67
N PRO A 58 -17.68 -1.73 8.23
CA PRO A 58 -18.86 -2.16 8.97
C PRO A 58 -18.95 -1.54 10.37
N SER A 59 -20.17 -1.55 10.92
CA SER A 59 -20.49 -1.00 12.25
C SER A 59 -19.83 -1.78 13.39
N GLY A 60 -19.90 -1.28 14.62
CA GLY A 60 -19.31 -1.93 15.80
C GLY A 60 -17.79 -1.82 15.86
N ALA A 61 -17.25 -0.64 15.54
CA ALA A 61 -15.84 -0.28 15.74
C ALA A 61 -15.70 0.64 16.95
N THR A 62 -14.65 0.46 17.75
CA THR A 62 -14.33 1.41 18.82
C THR A 62 -13.95 2.74 18.19
N VAL A 63 -14.61 3.82 18.61
CA VAL A 63 -14.36 5.19 18.18
C VAL A 63 -13.52 5.89 19.23
N ILE A 64 -12.37 6.39 18.81
CA ILE A 64 -11.46 7.20 19.61
C ILE A 64 -11.41 8.58 18.95
N VAL A 65 -11.55 9.65 19.75
CA VAL A 65 -11.41 11.04 19.29
C VAL A 65 -10.46 11.74 20.26
N ASP A 66 -9.41 12.37 19.72
CA ASP A 66 -8.35 13.05 20.46
C ASP A 66 -7.78 12.19 21.59
N ASP A 67 -7.34 10.98 21.21
CA ASP A 67 -6.81 9.91 22.08
C ASP A 67 -7.77 9.39 23.18
N SER A 68 -8.98 9.95 23.31
CA SER A 68 -10.01 9.50 24.24
C SER A 68 -10.97 8.50 23.57
N THR A 69 -11.29 7.37 24.23
CA THR A 69 -12.30 6.44 23.72
C THR A 69 -13.69 7.02 23.95
N ARG A 70 -14.44 7.27 22.87
CA ARG A 70 -15.76 7.94 22.90
C ARG A 70 -16.95 6.99 22.74
N GLY A 71 -16.72 5.73 22.35
CA GLY A 71 -17.76 4.71 22.28
C GLY A 71 -17.52 3.64 21.22
N ILE A 72 -18.60 3.03 20.74
CA ILE A 72 -18.62 2.06 19.65
C ILE A 72 -19.57 2.60 18.57
N SER A 73 -19.17 2.56 17.30
CA SER A 73 -19.98 3.06 16.18
C SER A 73 -21.23 2.20 15.90
N PRO A 74 -22.38 2.80 15.53
CA PRO A 74 -22.70 4.23 15.52
C PRO A 74 -22.64 4.91 16.88
N VAL A 75 -22.01 6.08 16.97
CA VAL A 75 -21.98 6.90 18.19
C VAL A 75 -22.26 8.37 17.87
N ILE A 76 -23.06 9.04 18.71
CA ILE A 76 -23.34 10.47 18.60
C ILE A 76 -22.48 11.21 19.61
N LEU A 77 -21.69 12.17 19.17
CA LEU A 77 -20.77 12.96 19.99
C LEU A 77 -21.04 14.45 19.84
N GLN A 78 -20.86 15.19 20.92
CA GLN A 78 -20.67 16.64 20.86
C GLN A 78 -19.17 16.93 20.81
N LEU A 79 -18.76 17.65 19.78
CA LEU A 79 -17.37 18.07 19.55
C LEU A 79 -17.31 19.60 19.46
N GLU A 80 -16.21 20.17 19.91
CA GLU A 80 -15.97 21.61 19.77
C GLU A 80 -15.56 21.96 18.34
N PRO A 81 -15.80 23.17 17.85
CA PRO A 81 -15.17 23.67 16.64
C PRO A 81 -13.63 23.51 16.61
N GLY A 82 -13.09 23.10 15.46
CA GLY A 82 -11.64 22.88 15.25
C GLY A 82 -11.29 21.49 14.71
N ASN A 83 -9.99 21.18 14.69
CA ASN A 83 -9.48 19.92 14.17
C ASN A 83 -9.52 18.82 15.24
N HIS A 84 -10.12 17.69 14.89
CA HIS A 84 -10.18 16.48 15.71
C HIS A 84 -9.49 15.31 15.01
N GLN A 85 -8.78 14.49 15.79
CA GLN A 85 -8.22 13.22 15.29
C GLN A 85 -9.15 12.07 15.63
N ILE A 86 -9.70 11.41 14.62
CA ILE A 86 -10.60 10.26 14.77
C ILE A 86 -9.85 8.99 14.42
N VAL A 87 -9.89 8.02 15.33
CA VAL A 87 -9.29 6.69 15.14
C VAL A 87 -10.36 5.62 15.35
N LEU A 88 -10.57 4.80 14.32
CA LEU A 88 -11.44 3.63 14.41
C LEU A 88 -10.62 2.35 14.56
N ARG A 89 -11.00 1.54 15.56
CA ARG A 89 -10.38 0.25 15.86
C ARG A 89 -11.44 -0.85 15.89
N LYS A 90 -11.25 -1.90 15.07
CA LYS A 90 -12.12 -3.09 15.06
C LYS A 90 -11.25 -4.35 14.90
N LYS A 91 -11.57 -5.41 15.64
CA LYS A 91 -10.81 -6.68 15.58
C LYS A 91 -10.90 -7.28 14.17
N GLY A 92 -9.74 -7.58 13.57
CA GLY A 92 -9.66 -8.12 12.20
C GLY A 92 -9.67 -7.07 11.09
N PHE A 93 -9.57 -5.78 11.41
CA PHE A 93 -9.50 -4.68 10.44
C PHE A 93 -8.21 -3.88 10.66
N TYR A 94 -7.74 -3.20 9.62
CA TYR A 94 -6.70 -2.18 9.76
C TYR A 94 -7.24 -0.97 10.55
N LEU A 95 -6.37 -0.36 11.34
CA LEU A 95 -6.67 0.88 12.06
C LEU A 95 -6.92 2.00 11.05
N LYS A 96 -8.11 2.62 11.08
CA LYS A 96 -8.41 3.79 10.26
C LYS A 96 -8.16 5.04 11.11
N ARG A 97 -7.26 5.91 10.63
CA ARG A 97 -7.09 7.28 11.16
C ARG A 97 -7.70 8.26 10.16
N ALA A 98 -8.32 9.31 10.65
CA ALA A 98 -8.85 10.43 9.88
C ALA A 98 -8.70 11.72 10.71
N GLU A 99 -8.38 12.81 10.04
CA GLU A 99 -8.51 14.16 10.59
C GLU A 99 -9.86 14.72 10.13
N PHE A 100 -10.57 15.40 11.03
CA PHE A 100 -11.88 15.95 10.76
C PHE A 100 -12.01 17.34 11.35
N VAL A 101 -12.44 18.32 10.56
CA VAL A 101 -12.66 19.69 11.01
C VAL A 101 -14.12 19.87 11.36
N VAL A 102 -14.38 20.27 12.61
CA VAL A 102 -15.69 20.68 13.10
C VAL A 102 -15.83 22.18 12.87
N ASP A 103 -16.76 22.57 12.02
CA ASP A 103 -17.11 23.96 11.76
C ASP A 103 -18.62 24.07 11.45
N SER A 104 -19.09 25.22 10.95
CA SER A 104 -20.49 25.39 10.56
C SER A 104 -20.92 24.48 9.39
N LEU A 105 -20.00 24.14 8.47
CA LEU A 105 -20.24 23.38 7.25
C LEU A 105 -20.10 21.86 7.42
N SER A 106 -19.47 21.40 8.50
CA SER A 106 -19.23 19.97 8.73
C SER A 106 -20.54 19.16 8.75
N PRO A 107 -20.56 17.90 8.27
CA PRO A 107 -21.78 17.12 8.21
C PRO A 107 -22.28 16.70 9.60
N GLU A 108 -23.59 16.49 9.73
CA GLU A 108 -24.20 15.88 10.92
C GLU A 108 -23.81 14.40 11.08
N GLU A 109 -23.47 13.72 9.98
CA GLU A 109 -23.05 12.32 9.96
C GLU A 109 -21.71 12.14 9.23
N LEU A 110 -20.76 11.50 9.90
CA LEU A 110 -19.45 11.13 9.34
C LEU A 110 -19.38 9.60 9.21
N VAL A 111 -19.28 9.11 7.98
CA VAL A 111 -19.15 7.68 7.67
C VAL A 111 -17.70 7.33 7.33
N LEU A 112 -17.12 6.35 8.02
CA LEU A 112 -15.73 5.94 7.84
C LEU A 112 -15.62 4.43 7.55
N THR A 113 -15.17 4.06 6.36
CA THR A 113 -14.96 2.65 5.98
C THR A 113 -13.67 2.09 6.58
N LEU A 114 -13.77 0.90 7.17
CA LEU A 114 -12.67 0.08 7.66
C LEU A 114 -12.31 -1.01 6.64
N GLN A 115 -11.02 -1.23 6.43
CA GLN A 115 -10.52 -2.27 5.52
C GLN A 115 -10.08 -3.51 6.28
N GLN A 116 -10.40 -4.69 5.74
CA GLN A 116 -9.90 -5.98 6.23
C GLN A 116 -8.67 -6.42 5.42
N PRO A 117 -7.73 -7.16 6.04
CA PRO A 117 -6.69 -7.88 5.32
C PRO A 117 -7.29 -8.91 4.35
N GLY A 118 -6.78 -8.94 3.12
CA GLY A 118 -7.06 -10.00 2.15
C GLY A 118 -5.99 -11.10 2.14
N SER A 119 -6.21 -12.11 1.31
CA SER A 119 -5.22 -13.15 1.01
C SER A 119 -5.24 -13.57 -0.46
N LEU A 120 -4.10 -14.04 -0.96
CA LEU A 120 -3.91 -14.51 -2.33
C LEU A 120 -3.21 -15.87 -2.34
N LEU A 121 -3.85 -16.87 -2.91
CA LEU A 121 -3.23 -18.16 -3.23
C LEU A 121 -2.77 -18.15 -4.69
N ILE A 122 -1.46 -18.12 -4.91
CA ILE A 122 -0.85 -18.04 -6.23
C ILE A 122 -0.26 -19.41 -6.59
N LYS A 123 -0.69 -19.96 -7.73
CA LYS A 123 -0.25 -21.25 -8.27
C LYS A 123 0.23 -21.07 -9.71
N SER A 124 1.20 -21.90 -10.12
CA SER A 124 1.56 -22.01 -11.53
C SER A 124 1.70 -23.46 -11.96
N GLU A 125 1.56 -23.69 -13.26
CA GLU A 125 1.95 -24.91 -13.96
C GLU A 125 3.04 -24.56 -14.99
N PRO A 126 4.25 -25.13 -14.88
CA PRO A 126 4.75 -25.94 -13.75
C PRO A 126 4.84 -25.14 -12.44
N ALA A 127 4.92 -25.86 -11.32
CA ALA A 127 5.16 -25.27 -9.99
C ALA A 127 6.63 -24.87 -9.80
N GLY A 128 6.93 -24.12 -8.74
CA GLY A 128 8.27 -23.64 -8.42
C GLY A 128 8.65 -22.33 -9.12
N ALA A 129 7.71 -21.65 -9.78
CA ALA A 129 7.93 -20.34 -10.38
C ALA A 129 8.04 -19.25 -9.31
N GLU A 130 9.01 -18.35 -9.45
CA GLU A 130 9.19 -17.18 -8.58
C GLU A 130 8.01 -16.22 -8.71
N VAL A 131 7.55 -15.70 -7.57
CA VAL A 131 6.40 -14.80 -7.46
C VAL A 131 6.86 -13.46 -6.90
N LEU A 132 6.69 -12.39 -7.67
CA LEU A 132 6.89 -11.03 -7.22
C LEU A 132 5.53 -10.33 -7.11
N ILE A 133 5.32 -9.61 -6.01
CA ILE A 133 4.16 -8.74 -5.77
C ILE A 133 4.72 -7.34 -5.46
N ASP A 134 4.23 -6.29 -6.14
CA ASP A 134 4.79 -4.94 -6.07
C ASP A 134 6.30 -4.88 -6.35
N GLY A 135 6.79 -5.76 -7.24
CA GLY A 135 8.21 -5.92 -7.55
C GLY A 135 9.05 -6.58 -6.45
N GLN A 136 8.46 -6.97 -5.32
CA GLN A 136 9.14 -7.67 -4.24
C GLN A 136 8.93 -9.17 -4.36
N ASN A 137 10.01 -9.95 -4.42
CA ASN A 137 9.95 -11.43 -4.42
C ASN A 137 9.35 -11.92 -3.08
N GLN A 138 8.30 -12.74 -3.19
CA GLN A 138 7.56 -13.33 -2.07
C GLN A 138 7.88 -14.81 -1.83
N GLY A 139 8.57 -15.47 -2.77
CA GLY A 139 8.85 -16.91 -2.77
C GLY A 139 8.52 -17.55 -4.12
N VAL A 140 8.20 -18.86 -4.09
CA VAL A 140 7.87 -19.65 -5.29
C VAL A 140 6.49 -20.30 -5.19
N THR A 141 5.87 -20.61 -6.33
CA THR A 141 4.56 -21.27 -6.39
C THR A 141 4.61 -22.74 -5.94
N PRO A 142 3.54 -23.27 -5.31
CA PRO A 142 2.35 -22.55 -4.84
C PRO A 142 2.60 -21.78 -3.53
N ILE A 143 2.14 -20.53 -3.46
CA ILE A 143 2.30 -19.67 -2.29
C ILE A 143 0.97 -19.06 -1.85
N LEU A 144 0.72 -19.04 -0.54
CA LEU A 144 -0.41 -18.35 0.08
C LEU A 144 0.10 -17.08 0.80
N GLN A 145 -0.06 -15.92 0.17
CA GLN A 145 0.23 -14.64 0.81
C GLN A 145 -0.99 -14.17 1.62
N LYS A 146 -0.75 -13.69 2.84
CA LYS A 146 -1.78 -13.28 3.81
C LYS A 146 -1.55 -11.85 4.27
N GLN A 147 -2.59 -11.23 4.83
CA GLN A 147 -2.51 -9.88 5.41
C GLN A 147 -2.14 -8.79 4.39
N LEU A 148 -2.51 -9.00 3.12
CA LEU A 148 -2.42 -7.97 2.09
C LEU A 148 -3.46 -6.88 2.35
N LYS A 149 -3.11 -5.63 2.04
CA LYS A 149 -4.07 -4.53 2.09
C LYS A 149 -4.98 -4.59 0.85
N PRO A 150 -6.21 -4.07 0.90
CA PRO A 150 -7.01 -3.93 -0.30
C PRO A 150 -6.39 -2.89 -1.23
N GLY A 151 -6.35 -3.18 -2.53
CA GLY A 151 -5.67 -2.35 -3.53
C GLY A 151 -5.27 -3.15 -4.76
N ASN A 152 -4.60 -2.47 -5.71
CA ASN A 152 -4.09 -3.09 -6.91
C ASN A 152 -2.67 -3.61 -6.70
N TYR A 153 -2.39 -4.79 -7.25
CA TYR A 153 -1.10 -5.46 -7.16
C TYR A 153 -0.64 -5.91 -8.56
N PRO A 154 0.43 -5.32 -9.14
CA PRO A 154 1.19 -5.98 -10.20
C PRO A 154 1.85 -7.25 -9.66
N ILE A 155 1.44 -8.39 -10.21
CA ILE A 155 2.02 -9.71 -9.92
C ILE A 155 2.86 -10.14 -11.13
N LYS A 156 4.10 -10.53 -10.88
CA LYS A 156 4.99 -11.14 -11.86
C LYS A 156 5.30 -12.58 -11.46
N ILE A 157 5.14 -13.50 -12.40
CA ILE A 157 5.47 -14.92 -12.27
C ILE A 157 6.59 -15.22 -13.26
N GLN A 158 7.71 -15.78 -12.80
CA GLN A 158 8.85 -16.11 -13.66
C GLN A 158 9.48 -17.46 -13.30
N LEU A 159 9.98 -18.18 -14.30
CA LEU A 159 10.68 -19.46 -14.13
C LEU A 159 11.70 -19.61 -15.26
N THR A 160 12.86 -20.20 -14.97
CA THR A 160 13.93 -20.45 -15.95
C THR A 160 13.41 -21.25 -17.14
N ASP A 161 13.74 -20.82 -18.36
CA ASP A 161 13.28 -21.38 -19.64
C ASP A 161 11.77 -21.22 -19.94
N TYR A 162 11.06 -20.37 -19.19
CA TYR A 162 9.68 -19.97 -19.46
C TYR A 162 9.53 -18.46 -19.67
N GLU A 163 8.50 -18.08 -20.43
CA GLU A 163 8.08 -16.69 -20.60
C GLU A 163 7.47 -16.16 -19.30
N PRO A 164 7.93 -15.00 -18.78
CA PRO A 164 7.36 -14.42 -17.57
C PRO A 164 5.95 -13.89 -17.84
N ILE A 165 5.06 -14.04 -16.86
CA ILE A 165 3.71 -13.47 -16.92
C ILE A 165 3.63 -12.30 -15.94
N GLU A 166 3.19 -11.14 -16.42
CA GLU A 166 2.86 -9.98 -15.60
C GLU A 166 1.34 -9.73 -15.67
N LYS A 167 0.71 -9.53 -14.51
CA LYS A 167 -0.74 -9.32 -14.39
C LYS A 167 -1.06 -8.41 -13.20
N GLU A 168 -1.80 -7.34 -13.44
CA GLU A 168 -2.41 -6.54 -12.37
C GLU A 168 -3.68 -7.23 -11.86
N ILE A 169 -3.87 -7.24 -10.53
CA ILE A 169 -5.10 -7.71 -9.88
C ILE A 169 -5.59 -6.66 -8.87
N GLU A 170 -6.91 -6.52 -8.74
CA GLU A 170 -7.56 -5.75 -7.67
C GLU A 170 -7.92 -6.70 -6.52
N LEU A 171 -7.29 -6.54 -5.35
CA LEU A 171 -7.65 -7.28 -4.14
C LEU A 171 -8.64 -6.47 -3.30
N LYS A 172 -9.84 -7.02 -3.07
CA LYS A 172 -10.91 -6.36 -2.31
C LYS A 172 -10.78 -6.59 -0.80
N SER A 173 -11.46 -5.75 -0.01
CA SER A 173 -11.44 -5.83 1.45
C SER A 173 -11.95 -7.19 1.95
N GLY A 174 -11.08 -7.92 2.65
CA GLY A 174 -11.39 -9.27 3.17
C GLY A 174 -11.43 -10.38 2.13
N ALA A 175 -11.11 -10.09 0.86
CA ALA A 175 -11.11 -11.08 -0.22
C ALA A 175 -10.03 -12.16 -0.01
N SER A 176 -10.29 -13.35 -0.55
CA SER A 176 -9.40 -14.50 -0.45
C SER A 176 -9.41 -15.23 -1.79
N ASP A 177 -8.60 -14.72 -2.72
CA ASP A 177 -8.66 -15.13 -4.12
C ASP A 177 -7.59 -16.17 -4.45
N THR A 178 -7.85 -16.96 -5.50
CA THR A 178 -6.87 -17.92 -6.04
C THR A 178 -6.53 -17.57 -7.48
N LEU A 179 -5.24 -17.41 -7.76
CA LEU A 179 -4.70 -17.10 -9.08
C LEU A 179 -3.93 -18.32 -9.60
N ASN A 180 -4.32 -18.81 -10.77
CA ASN A 180 -3.67 -19.91 -11.46
C ASN A 180 -3.01 -19.38 -12.74
N PHE A 181 -1.75 -19.69 -12.94
CA PHE A 181 -0.96 -19.31 -14.11
C PHE A 181 -0.46 -20.56 -14.84
N VAL A 182 -0.44 -20.54 -16.18
CA VAL A 182 0.16 -21.61 -16.99
C VAL A 182 1.29 -20.98 -17.80
N LEU A 183 2.51 -21.38 -17.51
CA LEU A 183 3.70 -20.80 -18.14
C LEU A 183 3.99 -21.50 -19.46
N LYS A 184 4.45 -20.72 -20.45
CA LYS A 184 4.90 -21.25 -21.75
C LYS A 184 6.41 -21.21 -21.81
N HIS A 185 7.02 -22.20 -22.45
CA HIS A 185 8.46 -22.18 -22.69
C HIS A 185 8.85 -21.01 -23.59
N THR A 186 9.99 -20.39 -23.30
CA THR A 186 10.57 -19.33 -24.14
C THR A 186 10.93 -19.89 -25.51
N ALA A 187 10.72 -19.11 -26.58
CA ALA A 187 11.09 -19.51 -27.95
C ALA A 187 12.54 -20.03 -28.06
N SER A 188 13.50 -19.36 -27.42
CA SER A 188 14.91 -19.77 -27.38
C SER A 188 15.14 -21.19 -26.80
N TYR A 189 14.36 -21.58 -25.78
CA TYR A 189 14.41 -22.93 -25.24
C TYR A 189 13.88 -23.95 -26.26
N ILE A 190 12.73 -23.66 -26.89
CA ILE A 190 12.12 -24.50 -27.92
C ILE A 190 13.07 -24.71 -29.11
N ASP A 191 13.75 -23.66 -29.57
CA ASP A 191 14.74 -23.72 -30.65
C ASP A 191 15.92 -24.63 -30.27
N SER A 192 16.43 -24.52 -29.04
CA SER A 192 17.54 -25.33 -28.55
C SER A 192 17.19 -26.82 -28.51
N VAL A 193 16.01 -27.16 -27.99
CA VAL A 193 15.47 -28.54 -27.92
C VAL A 193 15.27 -29.11 -29.32
N THR A 194 14.74 -28.29 -30.25
CA THR A 194 14.52 -28.68 -31.64
C THR A 194 15.85 -28.93 -32.37
N ALA A 195 16.86 -28.10 -32.13
CA ALA A 195 18.20 -28.24 -32.71
C ALA A 195 19.00 -29.44 -32.16
N VAL A 196 18.75 -29.86 -30.91
CA VAL A 196 19.30 -31.12 -30.37
C VAL A 196 18.57 -32.32 -30.99
N THR A 197 17.24 -32.27 -31.06
CA THR A 197 16.41 -33.37 -31.57
C THR A 197 16.65 -33.64 -33.06
N SER A 198 16.77 -32.59 -33.87
CA SER A 198 17.09 -32.72 -35.30
C SER A 198 18.48 -33.33 -35.55
N ARG A 199 19.49 -32.92 -34.77
CA ARG A 199 20.84 -33.51 -34.81
C ARG A 199 20.84 -34.99 -34.45
N LYS A 200 20.11 -35.40 -33.40
CA LYS A 200 19.98 -36.83 -33.04
C LYS A 200 19.34 -37.63 -34.18
N LYS A 201 18.22 -37.16 -34.74
CA LYS A 201 17.54 -37.82 -35.86
C LYS A 201 18.41 -37.90 -37.13
N GLN A 202 19.20 -36.86 -37.40
CA GLN A 202 20.15 -36.85 -38.51
C GLN A 202 21.31 -37.84 -38.28
N PHE A 203 21.82 -37.93 -37.05
CA PHE A 203 22.84 -38.90 -36.67
C PHE A 203 22.36 -40.33 -36.84
N GLU A 204 21.17 -40.68 -36.32
CA GLU A 204 20.56 -42.01 -36.49
C GLU A 204 20.38 -42.38 -37.97
N LYS A 205 19.91 -41.44 -38.80
CA LYS A 205 19.79 -41.66 -40.26
C LYS A 205 21.15 -41.93 -40.93
N ARG A 206 22.21 -41.20 -40.54
CA ARG A 206 23.57 -41.41 -41.09
C ARG A 206 24.20 -42.70 -40.58
N LEU A 207 23.96 -43.06 -39.31
CA LEU A 207 24.44 -44.30 -38.71
C LEU A 207 23.82 -45.52 -39.40
N HIS A 208 22.50 -45.53 -39.61
CA HIS A 208 21.83 -46.64 -40.31
C HIS A 208 22.32 -46.78 -41.77
N LEU A 209 22.49 -45.67 -42.49
CA LEU A 209 23.02 -45.68 -43.86
C LEU A 209 24.47 -46.16 -43.92
N GLY A 210 25.30 -45.75 -42.95
CA GLY A 210 26.70 -46.17 -42.83
C GLY A 210 26.85 -47.66 -42.49
N ILE A 211 26.03 -48.19 -41.58
CA ILE A 211 26.02 -49.62 -41.23
C ILE A 211 25.61 -50.46 -42.44
N VAL A 212 24.52 -50.10 -43.12
CA VAL A 212 24.05 -50.83 -44.32
C VAL A 212 25.10 -50.79 -45.42
N GLY A 213 25.64 -49.61 -45.75
CA GLY A 213 26.71 -49.47 -46.73
C GLY A 213 27.96 -50.28 -46.39
N GLY A 214 28.38 -50.27 -45.12
CA GLY A 214 29.53 -51.05 -44.64
C GLY A 214 29.33 -52.56 -44.78
N VAL A 215 28.16 -53.09 -44.39
CA VAL A 215 27.83 -54.51 -44.52
C VAL A 215 27.83 -54.96 -45.99
N PHE A 216 27.23 -54.17 -46.89
CA PHE A 216 27.25 -54.47 -48.33
C PHE A 216 28.67 -54.46 -48.91
N LEU A 217 29.53 -53.52 -48.51
CA LEU A 217 30.91 -53.42 -49.00
C LEU A 217 31.76 -54.62 -48.54
N ILE A 218 31.64 -55.02 -47.28
CA ILE A 218 32.31 -56.22 -46.73
C ILE A 218 31.83 -57.47 -47.46
N PHE A 219 30.52 -57.63 -47.66
CA PHE A 219 29.95 -58.79 -48.35
C PHE A 219 30.41 -58.88 -49.82
N GLY A 220 30.46 -57.75 -50.53
CA GLY A 220 30.98 -57.68 -51.90
C GLY A 220 32.45 -58.09 -52.01
N LEU A 221 33.29 -57.68 -51.05
CA LEU A 221 34.70 -58.08 -51.00
C LEU A 221 34.88 -59.58 -50.69
N VAL A 222 34.02 -60.17 -49.86
CA VAL A 222 34.03 -61.62 -49.59
C VAL A 222 33.68 -62.41 -50.84
N LEU A 223 32.63 -62.03 -51.58
CA LEU A 223 32.26 -62.70 -52.85
C LEU A 223 33.39 -62.60 -53.89
N LEU A 224 33.97 -61.41 -54.06
CA LEU A 224 35.07 -61.19 -55.01
C LEU A 224 36.33 -62.00 -54.64
N GLY A 225 36.58 -62.22 -53.34
CA GLY A 225 37.64 -63.09 -52.85
C GLY A 225 37.39 -64.60 -53.04
N MET A 226 36.13 -65.03 -53.17
CA MET A 226 35.77 -66.42 -53.47
C MET A 226 35.99 -66.76 -54.95
N GLU A 227 35.69 -65.83 -55.86
CA GLU A 227 35.77 -66.05 -57.31
C GLU A 227 37.21 -66.13 -57.84
N ILE A 228 38.19 -65.57 -57.12
CA ILE A 228 39.63 -65.62 -57.47
C ILE A 228 40.30 -66.96 -57.07
N LYS A 229 39.57 -67.87 -56.41
CA LYS A 229 40.09 -69.16 -55.89
C LYS A 229 39.39 -70.41 -56.44
N GLY A 230 38.51 -70.26 -57.43
CA GLY A 230 37.89 -71.35 -58.20
C GLY A 230 38.60 -71.58 -59.53
#